data_AF-A0A4P6F6C1-F1
#
_entry.id   AF-A0A4P6F6C1-F1
#
_cell.length_a   1.000
_cell.length_b   1.000
_cell.length_c   1.000
_cell.angle_alpha   90.00
_cell.angle_beta   90.00
_cell.angle_gamma   90.00
#
_symmetry.space_group_name_H-M   'P 1'
#
loop_
_entity.id
_entity.type
_entity.pdbx_description
1 polymer ?
#
loop_
_entity_poly.entity_id
_entity_poly.type
_entity_poly.pdbx_seq_one_letter_code
_entity_poly.pdbx_strand_id
1 'polypeptide(L)'
;MDRSWEELVARFVRLSGVVAEIDDPLTWGLDLEEETVTGDEHPDDPTSQRFLRAYRTYDGETLEVETLHTPCPESMVDDVVRAAASGALAAPLHADLRSPDFAEEFDDYRSAMRAVVEAVDAVPLEQAAFRLGGAEMPCTRVVVKGVAAVYVPVGDRAVVVAGSADLLGCVDVVMRPVRSLLQQADDA
;
A
#
# COMPACT_ATOMS: atom_id res chain seq x y z
N MET A 1 7.42 -17.26 9.10
CA MET A 1 6.39 -17.97 9.89
C MET A 1 5.18 -18.02 8.98
N ASP A 2 4.97 -19.14 8.28
CA ASP A 2 3.79 -19.31 7.44
C ASP A 2 2.56 -19.32 8.34
N ARG A 3 1.70 -18.30 8.17
CA ARG A 3 0.40 -18.26 8.84
C ARG A 3 -0.47 -19.35 8.21
N SER A 4 -1.31 -20.00 9.01
CA SER A 4 -2.14 -21.07 8.48
C SER A 4 -3.16 -20.52 7.48
N TRP A 5 -3.44 -21.30 6.45
CA TRP A 5 -4.41 -20.96 5.41
C TRP A 5 -5.79 -20.57 5.98
N GLU A 6 -6.22 -21.26 7.04
CA GLU A 6 -7.48 -20.99 7.73
C GLU A 6 -7.51 -19.61 8.42
N GLU A 7 -6.38 -19.16 8.98
CA GLU A 7 -6.24 -17.82 9.57
C GLU A 7 -6.30 -16.72 8.51
N LEU A 8 -5.68 -16.94 7.34
CA LEU A 8 -5.78 -16.03 6.21
C LEU A 8 -7.22 -15.93 5.73
N VAL A 9 -7.88 -17.05 5.44
CA VAL A 9 -9.29 -17.10 4.98
C VAL A 9 -10.23 -16.46 6.00
N ALA A 10 -10.07 -16.75 7.29
CA ALA A 10 -10.88 -16.14 8.35
C ALA A 10 -10.71 -14.62 8.46
N ARG A 11 -9.52 -14.09 8.13
CA ARG A 11 -9.28 -12.64 8.03
C ARG A 11 -9.93 -12.04 6.79
N PHE A 12 -9.89 -12.73 5.65
CA PHE A 12 -10.55 -12.31 4.41
C PHE A 12 -12.07 -12.17 4.53
N VAL A 13 -12.70 -13.12 5.23
CA VAL A 13 -14.16 -13.08 5.47
C VAL A 13 -14.58 -11.81 6.20
N ARG A 14 -13.70 -11.20 7.03
CA ARG A 14 -13.99 -9.97 7.78
C ARG A 14 -13.90 -8.70 6.92
N LEU A 15 -13.16 -8.72 5.82
CA LEU A 15 -13.07 -7.61 4.85
C LEU A 15 -14.28 -7.54 3.89
N SER A 16 -15.40 -8.22 4.21
CA SER A 16 -16.54 -8.45 3.30
C SER A 16 -16.16 -9.08 1.95
N GLY A 17 -14.91 -9.56 1.83
CA GLY A 17 -14.31 -10.02 0.60
C GLY A 17 -14.16 -8.95 -0.49
N VAL A 18 -14.29 -7.65 -0.22
CA VAL A 18 -14.11 -6.58 -1.23
C VAL A 18 -12.85 -5.80 -0.93
N VAL A 19 -11.93 -5.75 -1.89
CA VAL A 19 -10.60 -5.16 -1.77
C VAL A 19 -10.29 -4.28 -2.98
N ALA A 20 -9.40 -3.32 -2.79
CA ALA A 20 -8.88 -2.48 -3.85
C ALA A 20 -7.86 -3.24 -4.72
N GLU A 21 -7.88 -2.96 -6.01
CA GLU A 21 -6.84 -3.32 -7.00
C GLU A 21 -6.75 -2.25 -8.07
N ILE A 22 -5.64 -2.24 -8.79
CA ILE A 22 -5.50 -1.45 -10.02
C ILE A 22 -6.45 -2.02 -11.08
N ASP A 23 -7.22 -1.15 -11.73
CA ASP A 23 -8.04 -1.51 -12.88
C ASP A 23 -7.14 -1.77 -14.09
N ASP A 24 -7.25 -2.99 -14.63
CA ASP A 24 -6.47 -3.47 -15.78
C ASP A 24 -4.95 -3.18 -15.69
N PRO A 25 -4.25 -3.80 -14.71
CA PRO A 25 -2.84 -3.49 -14.42
C PRO A 25 -1.92 -3.75 -15.62
N LEU A 26 -2.27 -4.70 -16.49
CA LEU A 26 -1.49 -5.05 -17.67
C LEU A 26 -1.41 -3.90 -18.69
N THR A 27 -2.43 -3.03 -18.75
CA THR A 27 -2.41 -1.82 -19.60
C THR A 27 -1.26 -0.88 -19.20
N TRP A 28 -0.84 -0.92 -17.94
CA TRP A 28 0.26 -0.12 -17.39
C TRP A 28 1.56 -0.91 -17.23
N GLY A 29 1.62 -2.14 -17.75
CA GLY A 29 2.77 -3.03 -17.61
C GLY A 29 3.06 -3.41 -16.16
N LEU A 30 2.02 -3.49 -15.32
CA LEU A 30 2.13 -3.81 -13.90
C LEU A 30 1.89 -5.29 -13.67
N ASP A 31 2.88 -5.94 -13.06
CA ASP A 31 2.78 -7.30 -12.55
C ASP A 31 2.48 -7.27 -11.05
N LEU A 32 1.57 -8.14 -10.59
CA LEU A 32 1.30 -8.32 -9.17
C LEU A 32 2.44 -9.14 -8.54
N GLU A 33 3.19 -8.53 -7.62
CA GLU A 33 4.30 -9.17 -6.93
C GLU A 33 3.88 -9.80 -5.61
N GLU A 34 3.01 -9.13 -4.86
CA GLU A 34 2.59 -9.57 -3.54
C GLU A 34 1.10 -9.30 -3.32
N GLU A 35 0.43 -10.26 -2.68
CA GLU A 35 -0.93 -10.15 -2.18
C GLU A 35 -0.98 -10.73 -0.77
N THR A 36 -1.24 -9.89 0.24
CA THR A 36 -1.15 -10.32 1.64
C THR A 36 -2.06 -9.51 2.56
N VAL A 37 -2.31 -10.02 3.76
CA VAL A 37 -3.00 -9.26 4.81
C VAL A 37 -2.00 -8.90 5.92
N THR A 38 -1.66 -7.63 6.01
CA THR A 38 -0.68 -7.08 6.97
C THR A 38 -1.33 -6.71 8.30
N GLY A 39 -0.47 -6.51 9.32
CA GLY A 39 -0.83 -6.12 10.68
C GLY A 39 -1.41 -7.24 11.58
N ASP A 40 -1.75 -6.88 12.83
CA ASP A 40 -2.23 -7.71 13.93
C ASP A 40 -3.74 -7.53 14.20
N GLU A 41 -4.39 -8.47 14.88
CA GLU A 41 -5.85 -8.38 15.13
C GLU A 41 -6.16 -7.41 16.28
N HIS A 42 -6.12 -6.10 16.02
CA HIS A 42 -6.56 -5.06 16.97
C HIS A 42 -7.83 -4.35 16.46
N PRO A 43 -9.04 -4.81 16.84
CA PRO A 43 -10.31 -4.34 16.27
C PRO A 43 -10.57 -2.83 16.40
N ASP A 44 -9.96 -2.17 17.38
CA ASP A 44 -10.14 -0.74 17.64
C ASP A 44 -9.12 0.14 16.88
N ASP A 45 -8.11 -0.46 16.24
CA ASP A 45 -7.12 0.24 15.43
C ASP A 45 -7.43 0.01 13.95
N PRO A 46 -7.87 1.05 13.20
CA PRO A 46 -8.23 0.94 11.79
C PRO A 46 -7.03 0.58 10.90
N THR A 47 -5.81 0.72 11.42
CA THR A 47 -4.57 0.44 10.72
C THR A 47 -4.00 -0.95 10.99
N SER A 48 -4.57 -1.67 11.98
CA SER A 48 -4.09 -2.99 12.43
C SER A 48 -4.34 -4.12 11.43
N GLN A 49 -5.34 -3.99 10.56
CA GLN A 49 -5.59 -4.96 9.49
C GLN A 49 -5.76 -4.26 8.16
N ARG A 50 -4.86 -4.60 7.23
CA ARG A 50 -4.85 -4.06 5.87
C ARG A 50 -4.65 -5.20 4.89
N PHE A 51 -5.37 -5.16 3.78
CA PHE A 51 -5.08 -6.03 2.65
C PHE A 51 -4.21 -5.27 1.66
N LEU A 52 -3.01 -5.78 1.39
CA LEU A 52 -2.00 -5.18 0.53
C LEU A 52 -1.93 -5.93 -0.79
N ARG A 53 -1.85 -5.16 -1.88
CA ARG A 53 -1.36 -5.61 -3.18
C ARG A 53 -0.20 -4.74 -3.62
N ALA A 54 0.95 -5.37 -3.86
CA ALA A 54 2.11 -4.70 -4.40
C ALA A 54 2.25 -5.05 -5.89
N TYR A 55 2.38 -4.02 -6.72
CA TYR A 55 2.59 -4.12 -8.15
C TYR A 55 3.97 -3.58 -8.50
N ARG A 56 4.58 -4.14 -9.54
CA ARG A 56 5.84 -3.62 -10.08
C ARG A 56 5.77 -3.52 -11.60
N THR A 57 6.30 -2.43 -12.16
CA THR A 57 6.49 -2.28 -13.60
C THR A 57 7.72 -3.07 -14.07
N TYR A 58 7.84 -3.28 -15.39
CA TYR A 58 9.06 -3.84 -15.98
C TYR A 58 10.32 -3.02 -15.64
N ASP A 59 10.18 -1.70 -15.52
CA ASP A 59 11.29 -0.79 -15.17
C ASP A 59 11.57 -0.73 -13.65
N GLY A 60 10.85 -1.52 -12.86
CA GLY A 60 11.08 -1.67 -11.42
C GLY A 60 10.37 -0.65 -10.54
N GLU A 61 9.52 0.21 -11.10
CA GLU A 61 8.68 1.12 -10.31
C GLU A 61 7.62 0.32 -9.55
N THR A 62 7.41 0.67 -8.29
CA THR A 62 6.42 -0.01 -7.44
C THR A 62 5.17 0.84 -7.25
N LEU A 63 4.03 0.15 -7.12
CA LEU A 63 2.78 0.73 -6.66
C LEU A 63 2.14 -0.24 -5.65
N GLU A 64 1.87 0.25 -4.46
CA GLU A 64 1.19 -0.49 -3.40
C GLU A 64 -0.24 0.02 -3.26
N VAL A 65 -1.19 -0.90 -3.17
CA VAL A 65 -2.61 -0.64 -2.94
C VAL A 65 -3.01 -1.37 -1.67
N GLU A 66 -3.32 -0.62 -0.63
CA GLU A 66 -3.81 -1.13 0.64
C GLU A 66 -5.31 -0.85 0.80
N THR A 67 -6.05 -1.87 1.23
CA THR A 67 -7.44 -1.73 1.68
C THR A 67 -7.49 -1.83 3.20
N LEU A 68 -7.93 -0.76 3.85
CA LEU A 68 -8.21 -0.71 5.28
C LEU A 68 -9.63 -1.21 5.52
N HIS A 69 -9.79 -2.00 6.58
CA HIS A 69 -11.07 -2.62 6.89
C HIS A 69 -12.17 -1.62 7.33
N THR A 70 -11.77 -0.42 7.76
CA THR A 70 -12.63 0.72 8.11
C THR A 70 -11.87 2.03 7.83
N PRO A 71 -12.55 3.16 7.58
CA PRO A 71 -11.88 4.45 7.48
C PRO A 71 -11.19 4.84 8.80
N CYS A 72 -10.03 5.46 8.68
CA CYS A 72 -9.37 6.11 9.80
C CYS A 72 -10.14 7.36 10.24
N PRO A 73 -10.24 7.63 11.56
CA PRO A 73 -10.50 8.95 12.09
C PRO A 73 -9.61 10.01 11.44
N GLU A 74 -10.14 11.21 11.22
CA GLU A 74 -9.43 12.32 10.56
C GLU A 74 -8.06 12.60 11.19
N SER A 75 -7.94 12.49 12.52
CA SER A 75 -6.70 12.71 13.25
C SER A 75 -5.58 11.72 12.92
N MET A 76 -5.87 10.58 12.26
CA MET A 76 -4.88 9.57 11.89
C MET A 76 -4.60 9.52 10.38
N VAL A 77 -5.40 10.23 9.56
CA VAL A 77 -5.26 10.18 8.09
C VAL A 77 -3.88 10.69 7.67
N ASP A 78 -3.40 11.76 8.29
CA ASP A 78 -2.09 12.33 7.96
C ASP A 78 -0.96 11.33 8.26
N ASP A 79 -1.00 10.69 9.42
CA ASP A 79 0.00 9.69 9.82
C ASP A 79 -0.01 8.48 8.87
N VAL A 80 -1.18 8.02 8.43
CA VAL A 80 -1.32 6.90 7.49
C VAL A 80 -0.73 7.26 6.13
N VAL A 81 -1.05 8.44 5.58
CA VAL A 81 -0.52 8.89 4.29
C VAL A 81 1.00 9.07 4.35
N ARG A 82 1.52 9.64 5.45
CA ARG A 82 2.97 9.81 5.65
C ARG A 82 3.69 8.49 5.81
N ALA A 83 3.10 7.54 6.54
CA ALA A 83 3.66 6.20 6.69
C ALA A 83 3.74 5.48 5.33
N ALA A 84 2.68 5.55 4.52
CA ALA A 84 2.66 4.96 3.18
C ALA A 84 3.69 5.61 2.25
N ALA A 85 3.82 6.94 2.25
CA ALA A 85 4.84 7.64 1.48
C ALA A 85 6.26 7.27 1.92
N SER A 86 6.48 7.12 3.24
CA SER A 86 7.76 6.70 3.81
C SER A 86 8.11 5.27 3.39
N GLY A 87 7.14 4.35 3.43
CA GLY A 87 7.29 2.97 2.97
C GLY A 87 7.69 2.90 1.50
N ALA A 88 6.95 3.60 0.62
CA ALA A 88 7.25 3.63 -0.81
C ALA A 88 8.62 4.26 -1.12
N LEU A 89 9.05 5.30 -0.39
CA LEU A 89 10.39 5.88 -0.52
C LEU A 89 11.50 4.95 -0.01
N ALA A 90 11.21 4.13 1.00
CA ALA A 90 12.18 3.21 1.60
C ALA A 90 12.29 1.88 0.86
N ALA A 91 11.26 1.47 0.10
CA ALA A 91 11.21 0.19 -0.61
C ALA A 91 12.49 -0.16 -1.40
N PRO A 92 13.12 0.78 -2.15
CA PRO A 92 14.37 0.49 -2.86
C PRO A 92 15.54 0.15 -1.92
N LEU A 93 15.60 0.75 -0.73
CA LEU A 93 16.66 0.52 0.26
C LEU A 93 16.65 -0.92 0.80
N HIS A 94 15.47 -1.56 0.83
CA HIS A 94 15.31 -2.92 1.29
C HIS A 94 15.77 -3.97 0.28
N ALA A 95 15.83 -3.63 -1.02
CA ALA A 95 16.24 -4.55 -2.08
C ALA A 95 17.76 -4.79 -2.15
N ASP A 96 18.54 -3.83 -1.63
CA ASP A 96 20.01 -3.77 -1.75
C ASP A 96 20.78 -4.40 -0.58
N LEU A 97 20.09 -4.88 0.46
CA LEU A 97 20.73 -5.51 1.63
C LEU A 97 21.23 -6.94 1.28
N ARG A 98 22.38 -7.05 0.63
CA ARG A 98 23.02 -8.34 0.29
C ARG A 98 24.53 -8.40 0.55
N SER A 99 25.10 -7.52 1.36
CA SER A 99 26.55 -7.42 1.53
C SER A 99 27.04 -7.96 2.90
N PRO A 100 28.29 -8.47 2.97
CA PRO A 100 28.81 -9.16 4.15
C PRO A 100 29.23 -8.27 5.33
N ASP A 101 29.18 -6.93 5.22
CA ASP A 101 29.49 -6.01 6.33
C ASP A 101 28.22 -5.36 6.91
N PHE A 102 27.51 -6.16 7.70
CA PHE A 102 26.21 -5.81 8.25
C PHE A 102 26.23 -4.56 9.15
N ALA A 103 27.34 -4.23 9.80
CA ALA A 103 27.37 -3.16 10.80
C ALA A 103 27.38 -1.76 10.17
N GLU A 104 28.23 -1.53 9.16
CA GLU A 104 28.30 -0.26 8.43
C GLU A 104 27.03 -0.05 7.60
N GLU A 105 26.54 -1.11 6.93
CA GLU A 105 25.27 -1.09 6.20
C GLU A 105 24.06 -0.79 7.08
N PHE A 106 24.07 -1.24 8.33
CA PHE A 106 22.97 -0.99 9.25
C PHE A 106 22.90 0.47 9.71
N ASP A 107 24.05 1.10 9.97
CA ASP A 107 24.09 2.53 10.33
C ASP A 107 23.70 3.41 9.13
N ASP A 108 24.17 3.07 7.93
CA ASP A 108 23.77 3.73 6.69
C ASP A 108 22.27 3.59 6.42
N TYR A 109 21.73 2.37 6.57
CA TYR A 109 20.30 2.10 6.45
C TYR A 109 19.48 2.92 7.45
N ARG A 110 19.89 2.98 8.73
CA ARG A 110 19.18 3.79 9.75
C ARG A 110 19.22 5.29 9.42
N SER A 111 20.36 5.77 8.94
CA SER A 111 20.54 7.15 8.49
C SER A 111 19.61 7.46 7.32
N ALA A 112 19.55 6.58 6.33
CA ALA A 112 18.68 6.70 5.18
C ALA A 112 17.19 6.70 5.58
N MET A 113 16.76 5.78 6.46
CA MET A 113 15.40 5.74 6.98
C MET A 113 15.02 7.02 7.72
N ARG A 114 15.93 7.58 8.53
CA ARG A 114 15.69 8.87 9.19
C ARG A 114 15.50 9.99 8.16
N ALA A 115 16.35 10.04 7.13
CA ALA A 115 16.26 11.05 6.08
C ALA A 115 14.97 10.91 5.25
N VAL A 116 14.43 9.71 5.09
CA VAL A 116 13.11 9.48 4.47
C VAL A 116 12.01 10.11 5.32
N VAL A 117 11.96 9.77 6.62
CA VAL A 117 10.92 10.31 7.53
C VAL A 117 10.99 11.84 7.60
N GLU A 118 12.19 12.41 7.78
CA GLU A 118 12.39 13.87 7.81
C GLU A 118 11.94 14.54 6.50
N ALA A 119 12.22 13.92 5.35
CA ALA A 119 11.80 14.45 4.05
C ALA A 119 10.28 14.41 3.87
N VAL A 120 9.62 13.35 4.34
CA VAL A 120 8.17 13.24 4.29
C VAL A 120 7.52 14.26 5.21
N ASP A 121 7.96 14.35 6.47
CA ASP A 121 7.42 15.27 7.48
C ASP A 121 7.52 16.75 7.07
N ALA A 122 8.56 17.11 6.32
CA ALA A 122 8.76 18.46 5.81
C ALA A 122 7.75 18.88 4.72
N VAL A 123 7.05 17.93 4.09
CA VAL A 123 6.09 18.20 3.01
C VAL A 123 4.66 18.27 3.58
N PRO A 124 3.88 19.32 3.25
CA PRO A 124 2.49 19.41 3.67
C PRO A 124 1.62 18.38 2.92
N LEU A 125 0.60 17.86 3.59
CA LEU A 125 -0.46 17.12 2.92
C LEU A 125 -1.42 18.09 2.24
N GLU A 126 -2.00 17.64 1.15
CA GLU A 126 -2.96 18.39 0.35
C GLU A 126 -4.26 17.60 0.18
N GLN A 127 -5.37 18.34 0.07
CA GLN A 127 -6.63 17.78 -0.38
C GLN A 127 -6.65 17.77 -1.90
N ALA A 128 -6.91 16.60 -2.49
CA ALA A 128 -6.89 16.39 -3.93
C ALA A 128 -8.05 15.50 -4.37
N ALA A 129 -8.04 15.11 -5.64
CA ALA A 129 -8.89 14.07 -6.16
C ALA A 129 -8.04 12.90 -6.66
N PHE A 130 -8.54 11.68 -6.48
CA PHE A 130 -7.93 10.45 -6.95
C PHE A 130 -8.97 9.61 -7.67
N ARG A 131 -8.58 9.01 -8.79
CA ARG A 131 -9.49 8.22 -9.61
C ARG A 131 -9.69 6.83 -9.00
N LEU A 132 -10.94 6.55 -8.64
CA LEU A 132 -11.35 5.28 -8.06
C LEU A 132 -12.69 4.85 -8.68
N GLY A 133 -12.71 3.71 -9.36
CA GLY A 133 -13.88 3.17 -10.03
C GLY A 133 -14.38 4.05 -11.18
N GLY A 134 -13.45 4.70 -11.90
CA GLY A 134 -13.73 5.62 -12.99
C GLY A 134 -14.23 7.00 -12.55
N ALA A 135 -14.28 7.28 -11.23
CA ALA A 135 -14.74 8.54 -10.68
C ALA A 135 -13.62 9.25 -9.90
N GLU A 136 -13.62 10.59 -9.95
CA GLU A 136 -12.75 11.43 -9.13
C GLU A 136 -13.29 11.48 -7.69
N MET A 137 -12.54 10.90 -6.75
CA MET A 137 -12.88 10.83 -5.33
C MET A 137 -12.02 11.79 -4.52
N PRO A 138 -12.58 12.55 -3.55
CA PRO A 138 -11.79 13.36 -2.65
C PRO A 138 -10.76 12.52 -1.89
N CYS A 139 -9.52 13.01 -1.79
CA CYS A 139 -8.45 12.30 -1.11
C CYS A 139 -7.51 13.24 -0.35
N THR A 140 -6.84 12.70 0.66
CA THR A 140 -5.66 13.32 1.25
C THR A 140 -4.43 12.77 0.54
N ARG A 141 -3.53 13.65 0.10
CA ARG A 141 -2.36 13.29 -0.72
C ARG A 141 -1.08 13.93 -0.17
N VAL A 142 0.04 13.25 -0.37
CA VAL A 142 1.39 13.83 -0.26
C VAL A 142 2.22 13.40 -1.47
N VAL A 143 3.12 14.28 -1.93
CA VAL A 143 4.10 13.97 -2.98
C VAL A 143 5.49 14.38 -2.52
N VAL A 144 6.40 13.42 -2.44
CA VAL A 144 7.74 13.59 -1.89
C VAL A 144 8.74 12.91 -2.81
N LYS A 145 9.69 13.66 -3.38
CA LYS A 145 10.77 13.13 -4.23
C LYS A 145 10.30 12.18 -5.35
N GLY A 146 9.18 12.50 -6.01
CA GLY A 146 8.62 11.69 -7.11
C GLY A 146 7.79 10.48 -6.66
N VAL A 147 7.66 10.23 -5.35
CA VAL A 147 6.71 9.29 -4.78
C VAL A 147 5.46 10.04 -4.34
N ALA A 148 4.29 9.46 -4.60
CA ALA A 148 3.02 9.93 -4.05
C ALA A 148 2.42 8.89 -3.12
N ALA A 149 1.71 9.34 -2.10
CA ALA A 149 0.78 8.51 -1.34
C ALA A 149 -0.57 9.23 -1.22
N VAL A 150 -1.65 8.47 -1.30
CA VAL A 150 -3.02 8.97 -1.16
C VAL A 150 -3.82 8.11 -0.20
N TYR A 151 -4.75 8.75 0.51
CA TYR A 151 -5.79 8.10 1.31
C TYR A 151 -7.16 8.51 0.77
N VAL A 152 -8.01 7.53 0.49
CA VAL A 152 -9.36 7.70 -0.07
C VAL A 152 -10.37 6.93 0.77
N PRO A 153 -11.29 7.60 1.49
CA PRO A 153 -12.40 6.91 2.13
C PRO A 153 -13.41 6.45 1.06
N VAL A 154 -13.84 5.18 1.14
CA VAL A 154 -14.77 4.55 0.18
C VAL A 154 -15.79 3.71 0.93
N GLY A 155 -17.00 4.25 1.09
CA GLY A 155 -18.06 3.57 1.84
C GLY A 155 -17.66 3.34 3.30
N ASP A 156 -17.67 2.08 3.73
CA ASP A 156 -17.25 1.63 5.06
C ASP A 156 -15.78 1.17 5.09
N ARG A 157 -14.97 1.54 4.09
CA ARG A 157 -13.54 1.22 3.99
C ARG A 157 -12.71 2.44 3.64
N ALA A 158 -11.39 2.26 3.65
CA ALA A 158 -10.49 3.22 3.03
C ALA A 158 -9.45 2.51 2.16
N VAL A 159 -8.99 3.22 1.15
CA VAL A 159 -7.93 2.79 0.25
C VAL A 159 -6.73 3.70 0.44
N VAL A 160 -5.57 3.10 0.62
CA VAL A 160 -4.28 3.81 0.61
C VAL A 160 -3.49 3.33 -0.59
N VAL A 161 -2.97 4.25 -1.39
CA VAL A 161 -2.15 3.92 -2.55
C VAL A 161 -0.84 4.68 -2.45
N ALA A 162 0.29 4.02 -2.63
CA ALA A 162 1.60 4.65 -2.59
C ALA A 162 2.54 4.10 -3.67
N GLY A 163 3.39 4.94 -4.23
CA GLY A 163 4.33 4.55 -5.29
C GLY A 163 4.77 5.73 -6.14
N SER A 164 5.25 5.46 -7.36
CA SER A 164 5.62 6.49 -8.34
C SER A 164 4.47 7.48 -8.56
N ALA A 165 4.72 8.78 -8.39
CA ALA A 165 3.71 9.83 -8.48
C ALA A 165 3.12 9.94 -9.89
N ASP A 166 3.94 9.67 -10.92
CA ASP A 166 3.52 9.69 -12.32
C ASP A 166 2.59 8.51 -12.60
N LEU A 167 2.98 7.30 -12.19
CA LEU A 167 2.16 6.11 -12.33
C LEU A 167 0.84 6.23 -11.55
N LEU A 168 0.89 6.73 -10.31
CA LEU A 168 -0.29 6.93 -9.47
C LEU A 168 -1.29 7.92 -10.11
N GLY A 169 -0.80 8.91 -10.85
CA GLY A 169 -1.64 9.83 -11.63
C GLY A 169 -2.28 9.21 -12.87
N CYS A 170 -1.80 8.04 -13.31
CA CYS A 170 -2.24 7.38 -14.54
C CYS A 170 -3.17 6.18 -14.30
N VAL A 171 -3.12 5.53 -13.13
CA VAL A 171 -3.92 4.33 -12.82
C VAL A 171 -5.33 4.68 -12.35
N ASP A 172 -6.24 3.72 -12.44
CA ASP A 172 -7.54 3.75 -11.76
C ASP A 172 -7.53 2.61 -10.75
N VAL A 173 -8.12 2.81 -9.57
CA VAL A 173 -8.26 1.77 -8.56
C VAL A 173 -9.72 1.38 -8.44
N VAL A 174 -10.00 0.09 -8.40
CA VAL A 174 -11.36 -0.45 -8.33
C VAL A 174 -11.51 -1.30 -7.08
N MET A 175 -12.69 -1.22 -6.46
CA MET A 175 -13.08 -2.13 -5.38
C MET A 175 -13.70 -3.37 -6.01
N ARG A 176 -13.06 -4.54 -5.85
CA ARG A 176 -13.56 -5.81 -6.39
C ARG A 176 -13.62 -6.89 -5.33
N PRO A 177 -14.51 -7.88 -5.47
CA PRO A 177 -14.43 -9.08 -4.67
C PRO A 177 -13.04 -9.74 -4.82
N VAL A 178 -12.46 -10.22 -3.73
CA VAL A 178 -11.26 -11.05 -3.73
C VAL A 178 -11.57 -12.31 -4.53
N ARG A 179 -11.03 -12.41 -5.75
CA ARG A 179 -11.24 -13.56 -6.63
C ARG A 179 -10.03 -14.51 -6.65
N SER A 180 -8.85 -14.05 -6.24
CA SER A 180 -7.56 -14.65 -6.62
C SER A 180 -6.92 -15.61 -5.62
N LEU A 181 -7.35 -15.65 -4.36
CA LEU A 181 -6.74 -16.61 -3.41
C LEU A 181 -7.29 -18.04 -3.56
N LEU A 182 -8.45 -18.25 -4.18
CA LEU A 182 -9.19 -19.52 -4.08
C LEU A 182 -8.99 -20.49 -5.25
N GLN A 183 -8.21 -20.17 -6.27
CA GLN A 183 -8.14 -21.02 -7.48
C GLN A 183 -6.85 -21.84 -7.64
N GLN A 184 -5.91 -21.76 -6.68
CA GLN A 184 -4.66 -22.54 -6.72
C GLN A 184 -4.62 -23.73 -5.75
N ALA A 185 -5.62 -23.92 -4.89
CA ALA A 185 -5.65 -25.02 -3.92
C ALA A 185 -6.45 -26.25 -4.39
N ASP A 186 -7.25 -26.13 -5.46
CA ASP A 186 -8.10 -27.24 -5.95
C ASP A 186 -7.48 -28.05 -7.11
N ASP A 187 -6.27 -27.68 -7.58
CA ASP A 187 -5.56 -28.36 -8.68
C ASP A 187 -4.25 -29.05 -8.24
N ALA A 188 -4.12 -29.46 -6.97
CA ALA A 188 -2.99 -30.25 -6.45
C ALA A 188 -3.41 -31.57 -5.79
#